data_AF-A0A9D1C3F3-F1
#
_entry.id   AF-A0A9D1C3F3-F1
#
_cell.length_a   1.000
_cell.length_b   1.000
_cell.length_c   1.000
_cell.angle_alpha   90.00
_cell.angle_beta   90.00
_cell.angle_gamma   90.00
#
_symmetry.space_group_name_H-M   'P 1'
#
loop_
_entity.id
_entity.type
_entity.pdbx_description
1 polymer ?
#
loop_
_entity_poly.entity_id
_entity_poly.type
_entity_poly.pdbx_seq_one_letter_code
_entity_poly.pdbx_strand_id
1 'polypeptide(L)'
;MNRSDFIQGVTRTKVIETRLLSQDKINRMIESNDVEEALRLLNESEYSDSFKGVLVSADYEKILSNELIRIYDLMRDVSADPVVVDLLALKYDYHNMKVMVKEKIYKKDLSDLYISVSVLAPDFMKEAYTTQDFRQISKEFKTAIDAVEEDFEKSSDPQRIDFIFDEYYFKHLYNMAKSTKTELFVNYVQDMIDFTNVASLIRLKKQNKDIEFCKDVILENGNIKKDDILAAFNDSIDDMMDRFKDSKISNSLIKGLDSYKETSSLSILEKYKDDYLMDLNKASKYINIGPEPIFSYIVAKETEIKTLRIILVAKLNNLSPDVIRERVRELYV
;
A
#
# COMPACT_ATOMS: atom_id res chain seq x y z
N MET A 1 19.98 -8.09 10.64
CA MET A 1 20.66 -6.97 9.96
C MET A 1 21.59 -6.27 10.92
N ASN A 2 22.79 -5.88 10.48
CA ASN A 2 23.68 -5.05 11.29
C ASN A 2 23.33 -3.57 11.06
N ARG A 3 22.99 -2.84 12.13
CA ARG A 3 22.49 -1.46 12.02
C ARG A 3 23.56 -0.48 11.52
N SER A 4 24.85 -0.75 11.78
CA SER A 4 25.95 0.14 11.35
C SER A 4 26.09 0.22 9.84
N ASP A 5 25.68 -0.82 9.12
CA ASP A 5 25.82 -0.90 7.66
C ASP A 5 24.94 0.15 6.96
N PHE A 6 23.92 0.66 7.67
CA PHE A 6 22.98 1.66 7.17
C PHE A 6 23.46 3.12 7.31
N ILE A 7 24.61 3.40 7.93
CA ILE A 7 25.04 4.79 8.19
C ILE A 7 25.11 5.63 6.90
N GLN A 8 25.73 5.09 5.85
CA GLN A 8 25.81 5.78 4.55
C GLN A 8 24.41 5.93 3.91
N GLY A 9 23.59 4.88 3.98
CA GLY A 9 22.23 4.88 3.46
C GLY A 9 21.37 5.97 4.12
N VAL A 10 21.35 6.01 5.45
CA VAL A 10 20.65 7.03 6.25
C VAL A 10 21.13 8.43 5.91
N THR A 11 22.45 8.64 5.76
CA THR A 11 23.00 9.96 5.41
C THR A 11 22.48 10.43 4.04
N ARG A 12 22.45 9.54 3.05
CA ARG A 12 21.89 9.82 1.72
C ARG A 12 20.38 10.07 1.80
N THR A 13 19.64 9.24 2.56
CA THR A 13 18.19 9.39 2.76
C THR A 13 17.83 10.74 3.36
N LYS A 14 18.55 11.20 4.39
CA LYS A 14 18.32 12.53 4.99
C LYS A 14 18.51 13.69 4.02
N VAL A 15 19.42 13.56 3.05
CA VAL A 15 19.59 14.59 2.01
C VAL A 15 18.39 14.60 1.06
N ILE A 16 17.92 13.43 0.61
CA ILE A 16 16.79 13.35 -0.32
C ILE A 16 15.43 13.59 0.35
N GLU A 17 15.31 13.38 1.67
CA GLU A 17 14.14 13.77 2.48
C GLU A 17 13.82 15.26 2.38
N THR A 18 14.84 16.12 2.21
CA THR A 18 14.63 17.57 2.05
C THR A 18 13.88 17.95 0.78
N ARG A 19 13.72 16.99 -0.15
CA ARG A 19 13.09 17.18 -1.45
C ARG A 19 11.67 16.61 -1.53
N LEU A 20 11.16 16.05 -0.42
CA LEU A 20 9.75 15.70 -0.29
C LEU A 20 8.87 16.93 -0.50
N LEU A 21 7.68 16.73 -1.06
CA LEU A 21 6.71 17.80 -1.26
C LEU A 21 6.26 18.35 0.09
N SER A 22 6.28 19.67 0.21
CA SER A 22 5.76 20.35 1.39
C SER A 22 4.24 20.42 1.36
N GLN A 23 3.63 20.57 2.55
CA GLN A 23 2.20 20.81 2.67
C GLN A 23 1.75 22.07 1.90
N ASP A 24 2.58 23.11 1.83
CA ASP A 24 2.29 24.31 1.02
C ASP A 24 2.18 23.98 -0.47
N LYS A 25 3.12 23.19 -1.02
CA LYS A 25 3.09 22.79 -2.43
C LYS A 25 1.84 21.93 -2.72
N ILE A 26 1.49 21.00 -1.82
CA ILE A 26 0.23 20.24 -1.91
C ILE A 26 -0.98 21.18 -1.92
N ASN A 27 -1.07 22.11 -0.98
CA ASN A 27 -2.20 23.05 -0.89
C ASN A 27 -2.32 23.90 -2.15
N ARG A 28 -1.19 24.36 -2.73
CA ARG A 28 -1.18 25.08 -4.00
C ARG A 28 -1.69 24.24 -5.18
N MET A 29 -1.39 22.94 -5.20
CA MET A 29 -1.94 22.03 -6.21
C MET A 29 -3.44 21.75 -5.98
N ILE A 30 -3.89 21.71 -4.74
CA ILE A 30 -5.32 21.61 -4.40
C ILE A 30 -6.08 22.87 -4.84
N GLU A 31 -5.46 24.04 -4.77
CA GLU A 31 -6.04 25.33 -5.18
C GLU A 31 -5.89 25.64 -6.67
N SER A 32 -5.21 24.79 -7.45
CA SER A 32 -5.03 25.03 -8.88
C SER A 32 -6.37 25.04 -9.63
N ASN A 33 -6.44 25.79 -10.74
CA ASN A 33 -7.69 25.91 -11.50
C ASN A 33 -8.04 24.61 -12.23
N ASP A 34 -7.02 23.91 -12.71
CA ASP A 34 -7.16 22.68 -13.49
C ASP A 34 -6.01 21.70 -13.22
N VAL A 35 -6.08 20.53 -13.87
CA VAL A 35 -5.04 19.50 -13.80
C VAL A 35 -3.72 19.95 -14.42
N GLU A 36 -3.76 20.80 -15.45
CA GLU A 36 -2.55 21.24 -16.15
C GLU A 36 -1.72 22.16 -15.26
N GLU A 37 -2.37 23.05 -14.52
CA GLU A 37 -1.73 23.88 -13.52
C GLU A 37 -1.16 23.05 -12.36
N ALA A 38 -1.89 22.04 -11.87
CA ALA A 38 -1.37 21.10 -10.87
C ALA A 38 -0.12 20.36 -11.38
N LEU A 39 -0.13 19.91 -12.64
CA LEU A 39 1.01 19.24 -13.27
C LEU A 39 2.19 20.19 -13.50
N ARG A 40 1.96 21.46 -13.86
CA ARG A 40 3.02 22.48 -13.92
C ARG A 40 3.70 22.66 -12.56
N LEU A 41 2.90 22.80 -11.49
CA LEU A 41 3.43 22.88 -10.13
C LEU A 41 4.23 21.62 -9.76
N LEU A 42 3.76 20.43 -10.13
CA LEU A 42 4.47 19.18 -9.90
C LEU A 42 5.79 19.11 -10.67
N ASN A 43 5.83 19.57 -11.93
CA ASN A 43 7.03 19.60 -12.76
C ASN A 43 8.11 20.59 -12.23
N GLU A 44 7.73 21.56 -11.40
CA GLU A 44 8.67 22.46 -10.70
C GLU A 44 9.28 21.83 -9.43
N SER A 45 9.00 20.56 -9.14
CA SER A 45 9.46 19.85 -7.95
C SER A 45 10.46 18.73 -8.29
N GLU A 46 10.79 17.88 -7.31
CA GLU A 46 11.57 16.64 -7.47
C GLU A 46 11.04 15.75 -8.62
N TYR A 47 9.75 15.86 -8.97
CA TYR A 47 9.10 15.07 -10.01
C TYR A 47 9.45 15.48 -11.44
N SER A 48 10.20 16.56 -11.65
CA SER A 48 10.55 17.06 -13.00
C SER A 48 11.10 15.97 -13.93
N ASP A 49 11.97 15.10 -13.42
CA ASP A 49 12.54 13.99 -14.19
C ASP A 49 11.49 12.93 -14.57
N SER A 50 10.42 12.79 -13.80
CA SER A 50 9.35 11.81 -14.01
C SER A 50 8.40 12.19 -15.15
N PHE A 51 8.48 13.43 -15.66
CA PHE A 51 7.78 13.88 -16.88
C PHE A 51 8.45 13.43 -18.18
N LYS A 52 9.68 12.89 -18.14
CA LYS A 52 10.37 12.43 -19.36
C LYS A 52 9.54 11.37 -20.10
N GLY A 53 9.31 11.61 -21.39
CA GLY A 53 8.52 10.72 -22.24
C GLY A 53 7.00 10.85 -22.09
N VAL A 54 6.50 11.79 -21.28
CA VAL A 54 5.06 12.06 -21.14
C VAL A 54 4.68 13.28 -21.97
N LEU A 55 3.86 13.06 -23.00
CA LEU A 55 3.51 14.09 -23.99
C LEU A 55 2.16 14.79 -23.70
N VAL A 56 1.30 14.19 -22.87
CA VAL A 56 -0.08 14.65 -22.65
C VAL A 56 -0.38 14.70 -21.15
N SER A 57 -1.06 15.75 -20.69
CA SER A 57 -1.47 15.94 -19.29
C SER A 57 -2.37 14.83 -18.73
N ALA A 58 -3.12 14.13 -19.59
CA ALA A 58 -3.95 12.98 -19.22
C ALA A 58 -3.15 11.73 -18.80
N ASP A 59 -1.84 11.66 -19.09
CA ASP A 59 -0.97 10.53 -18.75
C ASP A 59 -0.30 10.69 -17.37
N TYR A 60 -0.97 11.35 -16.42
CA TYR A 60 -0.40 11.59 -15.09
C TYR A 60 -0.04 10.29 -14.34
N GLU A 61 -0.75 9.18 -14.59
CA GLU A 61 -0.39 7.89 -14.02
C GLU A 61 0.99 7.40 -14.49
N LYS A 62 1.43 7.74 -15.71
CA LYS A 62 2.80 7.44 -16.17
C LYS A 62 3.83 8.23 -15.38
N ILE A 63 3.56 9.51 -15.09
CA ILE A 63 4.44 10.35 -14.27
C ILE A 63 4.59 9.75 -12.86
N LEU A 64 3.47 9.38 -12.24
CA LEU A 64 3.46 8.76 -10.92
C LEU A 64 4.14 7.39 -10.90
N SER A 65 3.96 6.60 -11.96
CA SER A 65 4.60 5.28 -12.10
C SER A 65 6.12 5.41 -12.33
N ASN A 66 6.55 6.36 -13.17
CA ASN A 66 7.97 6.67 -13.38
C ASN A 66 8.64 7.08 -12.07
N GLU A 67 7.99 7.94 -11.28
CA GLU A 67 8.51 8.31 -9.97
C GLU A 67 8.60 7.11 -9.04
N LEU A 68 7.57 6.27 -8.98
CA LEU A 68 7.57 5.09 -8.13
C LEU A 68 8.75 4.17 -8.47
N ILE A 69 8.98 3.88 -9.77
CA ILE A 69 10.13 3.09 -10.23
C ILE A 69 11.44 3.75 -9.80
N ARG A 70 11.61 5.05 -10.10
CA ARG A 70 12.82 5.82 -9.74
C ARG A 70 13.13 5.74 -8.26
N ILE A 71 12.13 5.85 -7.39
CA ILE A 71 12.31 5.80 -5.94
C ILE A 71 12.71 4.41 -5.48
N TYR A 72 12.08 3.35 -5.99
CA TYR A 72 12.46 2.00 -5.60
C TYR A 72 13.88 1.64 -6.06
N ASP A 73 14.28 2.01 -7.28
CA ASP A 73 15.65 1.82 -7.77
C ASP A 73 16.66 2.60 -6.91
N LEU A 74 16.38 3.88 -6.63
CA LEU A 74 17.22 4.69 -5.77
C LEU A 74 17.36 4.07 -4.36
N MET A 75 16.27 3.57 -3.79
CA MET A 75 16.29 3.04 -2.44
C MET A 75 16.96 1.67 -2.36
N ARG A 76 16.93 0.87 -3.44
CA ARG A 76 17.76 -0.34 -3.59
C ARG A 76 19.25 0.01 -3.59
N ASP A 77 19.64 1.09 -4.26
CA ASP A 77 21.03 1.58 -4.29
C ASP A 77 21.49 2.23 -2.97
N VAL A 78 20.54 2.73 -2.16
CA VAL A 78 20.81 3.40 -0.88
C VAL A 78 20.84 2.39 0.27
N SER A 79 20.03 1.34 0.21
CA SER A 79 19.90 0.37 1.30
C SER A 79 21.07 -0.61 1.34
N ALA A 80 21.58 -0.87 2.55
CA ALA A 80 22.59 -1.91 2.76
C ALA A 80 22.02 -3.33 2.69
N ASP A 81 20.71 -3.48 2.91
CA ASP A 81 20.01 -4.75 2.81
C ASP A 81 18.74 -4.56 1.96
N PRO A 82 18.56 -5.30 0.85
CA PRO A 82 17.41 -5.14 -0.02
C PRO A 82 16.07 -5.41 0.69
N VAL A 83 16.06 -6.19 1.78
CA VAL A 83 14.82 -6.54 2.51
C VAL A 83 14.04 -5.30 2.97
N VAL A 84 14.73 -4.20 3.26
CA VAL A 84 14.09 -2.94 3.69
C VAL A 84 13.20 -2.36 2.60
N VAL A 85 13.64 -2.47 1.36
CA VAL A 85 12.89 -2.02 0.18
C VAL A 85 11.88 -3.08 -0.24
N ASP A 86 12.27 -4.34 -0.20
CA ASP A 86 11.43 -5.47 -0.62
C ASP A 86 10.16 -5.59 0.23
N LEU A 87 10.22 -5.24 1.53
CA LEU A 87 9.03 -5.17 2.38
C LEU A 87 7.91 -4.31 1.78
N LEU A 88 8.25 -3.16 1.19
CA LEU A 88 7.26 -2.25 0.61
C LEU A 88 6.97 -2.62 -0.86
N ALA A 89 7.95 -3.19 -1.56
CA ALA A 89 7.78 -3.66 -2.94
C ALA A 89 6.85 -4.89 -3.04
N LEU A 90 6.82 -5.73 -2.00
CA LEU A 90 6.17 -7.04 -2.03
C LEU A 90 4.70 -7.00 -2.48
N LYS A 91 3.98 -5.94 -2.12
CA LYS A 91 2.56 -5.77 -2.53
C LYS A 91 2.40 -5.71 -4.05
N TYR A 92 3.40 -5.21 -4.77
CA TYR A 92 3.38 -5.12 -6.23
C TYR A 92 3.67 -6.48 -6.87
N ASP A 93 4.52 -7.32 -6.26
CA ASP A 93 4.68 -8.71 -6.70
C ASP A 93 3.36 -9.47 -6.61
N TYR A 94 2.67 -9.41 -5.46
CA TYR A 94 1.36 -10.06 -5.29
C TYR A 94 0.27 -9.45 -6.18
N HIS A 95 0.29 -8.13 -6.41
CA HIS A 95 -0.59 -7.49 -7.40
C HIS A 95 -0.34 -8.04 -8.81
N ASN A 96 0.92 -8.11 -9.24
CA ASN A 96 1.28 -8.65 -10.55
C ASN A 96 0.89 -10.12 -10.70
N MET A 97 1.02 -10.93 -9.63
CA MET A 97 0.54 -12.31 -9.61
C MET A 97 -1.00 -12.41 -9.76
N LYS A 98 -1.76 -11.53 -9.09
CA LYS A 98 -3.21 -11.43 -9.27
C LYS A 98 -3.57 -11.10 -10.72
N VAL A 99 -2.90 -10.10 -11.31
CA VAL A 99 -3.10 -9.70 -12.71
C VAL A 99 -2.81 -10.86 -13.65
N MET A 100 -1.67 -11.53 -13.47
CA MET A 100 -1.23 -12.67 -14.29
C MET A 100 -2.22 -13.84 -14.28
N VAL A 101 -2.68 -14.25 -13.10
CA VAL A 101 -3.66 -15.34 -12.98
C VAL A 101 -5.00 -14.93 -13.61
N LYS A 102 -5.46 -13.69 -13.38
CA LYS A 102 -6.70 -13.17 -13.98
C LYS A 102 -6.61 -13.05 -15.50
N GLU A 103 -5.46 -12.65 -16.03
CA GLU A 103 -5.18 -12.58 -17.47
C GLU A 103 -5.36 -13.95 -18.14
N LYS A 104 -4.81 -15.02 -17.53
CA LYS A 104 -5.01 -16.41 -18.01
C LYS A 104 -6.47 -16.85 -17.93
N ILE A 105 -7.14 -16.59 -16.81
CA ILE A 105 -8.54 -17.00 -16.58
C ILE A 105 -9.49 -16.29 -17.55
N TYR A 106 -9.35 -14.97 -17.67
CA TYR A 106 -10.24 -14.15 -18.51
C TYR A 106 -9.84 -14.15 -19.98
N LYS A 107 -8.63 -14.63 -20.32
CA LYS A 107 -8.08 -14.61 -21.68
C LYS A 107 -8.10 -13.21 -22.29
N LYS A 108 -7.71 -12.22 -21.48
CA LYS A 108 -7.63 -10.81 -21.86
C LYS A 108 -6.24 -10.30 -21.60
N ASP A 109 -5.74 -9.47 -22.50
CA ASP A 109 -4.52 -8.72 -22.25
C ASP A 109 -4.74 -7.73 -21.10
N LEU A 110 -3.99 -7.90 -20.02
CA LEU A 110 -3.98 -7.04 -18.85
C LEU A 110 -2.57 -6.42 -18.65
N SER A 111 -1.75 -6.36 -19.71
CA SER A 111 -0.38 -5.85 -19.65
C SER A 111 -0.29 -4.45 -19.02
N ASP A 112 -1.28 -3.59 -19.26
CA ASP A 112 -1.35 -2.24 -18.70
C ASP A 112 -1.57 -2.19 -17.17
N LEU A 113 -1.97 -3.31 -16.55
CA LEU A 113 -2.22 -3.38 -15.10
C LEU A 113 -0.99 -3.83 -14.30
N TYR A 114 0.08 -4.29 -14.95
CA TYR A 114 1.30 -4.68 -14.26
C TYR A 114 2.08 -3.46 -13.77
N ILE A 115 2.70 -3.60 -12.60
CA ILE A 115 3.49 -2.55 -11.96
C ILE A 115 4.95 -2.99 -11.97
N SER A 116 5.82 -2.18 -12.58
CA SER A 116 7.25 -2.50 -12.74
C SER A 116 8.10 -2.16 -11.50
N VAL A 117 7.50 -2.30 -10.31
CA VAL A 117 8.10 -1.96 -9.01
C VAL A 117 8.03 -3.21 -8.15
N SER A 118 8.71 -4.27 -8.58
CA SER A 118 8.54 -5.59 -8.00
C SER A 118 9.90 -6.22 -7.72
N VAL A 119 9.96 -7.13 -6.74
CA VAL A 119 11.15 -7.94 -6.49
C VAL A 119 11.46 -8.81 -7.71
N LEU A 120 10.40 -9.30 -8.38
CA LEU A 120 10.47 -10.06 -9.61
C LEU A 120 9.92 -9.26 -10.78
N ALA A 121 10.68 -9.15 -11.87
CA ALA A 121 10.17 -8.52 -13.09
C ALA A 121 8.87 -9.21 -13.56
N PRO A 122 7.81 -8.47 -13.92
CA PRO A 122 6.53 -9.06 -14.34
C PRO A 122 6.67 -10.10 -15.45
N ASP A 123 7.50 -9.80 -16.46
CA ASP A 123 7.75 -10.70 -17.60
C ASP A 123 8.39 -12.01 -17.16
N PHE A 124 9.32 -11.95 -16.21
CA PHE A 124 9.97 -13.13 -15.65
C PHE A 124 8.98 -14.02 -14.90
N MET A 125 8.10 -13.42 -14.09
CA MET A 125 7.05 -14.17 -13.37
C MET A 125 6.05 -14.81 -14.36
N LYS A 126 5.67 -14.07 -15.42
CA LYS A 126 4.76 -14.55 -16.47
C LYS A 126 5.36 -15.68 -17.29
N GLU A 127 6.65 -15.61 -17.63
CA GLU A 127 7.39 -16.68 -18.30
C GLU A 127 7.46 -17.93 -17.43
N ALA A 128 7.86 -17.78 -16.15
CA ALA A 128 7.91 -18.88 -15.19
C ALA A 128 6.54 -19.56 -15.03
N TYR A 129 5.46 -18.78 -14.94
CA TYR A 129 4.10 -19.29 -14.84
C TYR A 129 3.65 -20.01 -16.11
N THR A 130 3.97 -19.47 -17.29
CA THR A 130 3.59 -20.08 -18.58
C THR A 130 4.33 -21.39 -18.84
N THR A 131 5.62 -21.42 -18.51
CA THR A 131 6.49 -22.59 -18.71
C THR A 131 6.43 -23.59 -17.56
N GLN A 132 5.72 -23.25 -16.47
CA GLN A 132 5.67 -24.01 -15.22
C GLN A 132 7.07 -24.22 -14.58
N ASP A 133 8.01 -23.31 -14.87
CA ASP A 133 9.36 -23.32 -14.32
C ASP A 133 9.53 -22.32 -13.17
N PHE A 134 9.26 -22.79 -11.96
CA PHE A 134 9.36 -21.99 -10.74
C PHE A 134 10.71 -22.14 -10.01
N ARG A 135 11.76 -22.68 -10.65
CA ARG A 135 13.05 -22.95 -9.96
C ARG A 135 13.70 -21.70 -9.36
N GLN A 136 13.47 -20.54 -9.97
CA GLN A 136 14.00 -19.25 -9.55
C GLN A 136 12.95 -18.38 -8.83
N ILE A 137 11.77 -18.92 -8.57
CA ILE A 137 10.68 -18.25 -7.86
C ILE A 137 10.70 -18.70 -6.40
N SER A 138 10.45 -17.78 -5.48
CA SER A 138 10.39 -18.11 -4.04
C SER A 138 9.28 -19.13 -3.77
N LYS A 139 9.46 -19.91 -2.69
CA LYS A 139 8.46 -20.91 -2.30
C LYS A 139 7.15 -20.26 -1.90
N GLU A 140 7.22 -19.07 -1.31
CA GLU A 140 6.10 -18.27 -0.87
C GLU A 140 5.21 -17.87 -2.05
N PHE A 141 5.80 -17.37 -3.14
CA PHE A 141 5.04 -17.02 -4.35
C PHE A 141 4.45 -18.24 -5.04
N LYS A 142 5.23 -19.32 -5.19
CA LYS A 142 4.73 -20.55 -5.79
C LYS A 142 3.54 -21.12 -4.99
N THR A 143 3.66 -21.18 -3.67
CA THR A 143 2.58 -21.70 -2.81
C THR A 143 1.30 -20.87 -2.95
N ALA A 144 1.43 -19.54 -3.08
CA ALA A 144 0.29 -18.67 -3.31
C ALA A 144 -0.39 -18.93 -4.67
N ILE A 145 0.40 -19.13 -5.73
CA ILE A 145 -0.13 -19.48 -7.07
C ILE A 145 -0.85 -20.83 -7.01
N ASP A 146 -0.21 -21.86 -6.46
CA ASP A 146 -0.76 -23.20 -6.35
C ASP A 146 -2.10 -23.19 -5.59
N ALA A 147 -2.17 -22.46 -4.46
CA ALA A 147 -3.39 -22.33 -3.66
C ALA A 147 -4.54 -21.64 -4.42
N VAL A 148 -4.23 -20.59 -5.20
CA VAL A 148 -5.22 -19.88 -6.00
C VAL A 148 -5.73 -20.74 -7.15
N GLU A 149 -4.84 -21.45 -7.85
CA GLU A 149 -5.24 -22.35 -8.94
C GLU A 149 -6.12 -23.50 -8.42
N GLU A 150 -5.72 -24.15 -7.33
CA GLU A 150 -6.51 -25.23 -6.72
C GLU A 150 -7.89 -24.77 -6.25
N ASP A 151 -7.98 -23.59 -5.62
CA ASP A 151 -9.25 -23.04 -5.17
C ASP A 151 -10.14 -22.60 -6.34
N PHE A 152 -9.56 -21.99 -7.38
CA PHE A 152 -10.31 -21.56 -8.55
C PHE A 152 -10.84 -22.74 -9.36
N GLU A 153 -10.08 -23.84 -9.48
CA GLU A 153 -10.53 -25.08 -10.11
C GLU A 153 -11.78 -25.67 -9.42
N LYS A 154 -11.88 -25.52 -8.10
CA LYS A 154 -13.02 -26.03 -7.31
C LYS A 154 -14.20 -25.06 -7.26
N SER A 155 -13.93 -23.77 -7.08
CA SER A 155 -14.97 -22.77 -6.80
C SER A 155 -15.44 -21.99 -8.03
N SER A 156 -14.56 -21.80 -9.02
CA SER A 156 -14.75 -20.87 -10.15
C SER A 156 -15.17 -19.45 -9.72
N ASP A 157 -14.84 -19.01 -8.50
CA ASP A 157 -15.16 -17.67 -7.99
C ASP A 157 -13.93 -16.74 -8.09
N PRO A 158 -13.92 -15.76 -9.02
CA PRO A 158 -12.78 -14.88 -9.18
C PRO A 158 -12.51 -13.95 -8.00
N GLN A 159 -13.47 -13.76 -7.09
CA GLN A 159 -13.25 -12.98 -5.86
C GLN A 159 -12.27 -13.69 -4.93
N ARG A 160 -12.19 -15.04 -5.00
CA ARG A 160 -11.31 -15.85 -4.17
C ARG A 160 -9.84 -15.70 -4.52
N ILE A 161 -9.55 -15.38 -5.79
CA ILE A 161 -8.20 -15.05 -6.25
C ILE A 161 -7.62 -13.89 -5.42
N ASP A 162 -8.40 -12.82 -5.21
CA ASP A 162 -7.89 -11.62 -4.56
C ASP A 162 -7.55 -11.86 -3.10
N PHE A 163 -8.47 -12.43 -2.32
CA PHE A 163 -8.26 -12.58 -0.88
C PHE A 163 -7.28 -13.70 -0.53
N ILE A 164 -7.18 -14.78 -1.34
CA ILE A 164 -6.15 -15.80 -1.13
C ILE A 164 -4.78 -15.16 -1.35
N PHE A 165 -4.58 -14.43 -2.44
CA PHE A 165 -3.32 -13.70 -2.63
C PHE A 165 -3.06 -12.66 -1.53
N ASP A 166 -4.08 -11.97 -1.02
CA ASP A 166 -3.93 -11.07 0.12
C ASP A 166 -3.49 -11.81 1.40
N GLU A 167 -4.07 -12.97 1.70
CA GLU A 167 -3.66 -13.81 2.84
C GLU A 167 -2.18 -14.18 2.74
N TYR A 168 -1.76 -14.70 1.59
CA TYR A 168 -0.36 -15.05 1.35
C TYR A 168 0.56 -13.82 1.40
N TYR A 169 0.13 -12.69 0.84
CA TYR A 169 0.86 -11.42 0.89
C TYR A 169 1.12 -10.99 2.33
N PHE A 170 0.08 -10.86 3.16
CA PHE A 170 0.23 -10.38 4.53
C PHE A 170 1.02 -11.36 5.40
N LYS A 171 0.85 -12.68 5.20
CA LYS A 171 1.67 -13.70 5.87
C LYS A 171 3.14 -13.59 5.49
N HIS A 172 3.44 -13.43 4.20
CA HIS A 172 4.79 -13.26 3.71
C HIS A 172 5.41 -11.95 4.24
N LEU A 173 4.67 -10.84 4.16
CA LEU A 173 5.08 -9.54 4.65
C LEU A 173 5.41 -9.56 6.14
N TYR A 174 4.54 -10.17 6.97
CA TYR A 174 4.76 -10.31 8.40
C TYR A 174 6.02 -11.11 8.71
N ASN A 175 6.24 -12.23 8.02
CA ASN A 175 7.42 -13.05 8.20
C ASN A 175 8.71 -12.32 7.79
N MET A 176 8.68 -11.58 6.68
CA MET A 176 9.78 -10.71 6.27
C MET A 176 10.07 -9.67 7.35
N ALA A 177 9.05 -8.94 7.81
CA ALA A 177 9.20 -7.90 8.82
C ALA A 177 9.80 -8.45 10.12
N LYS A 178 9.29 -9.59 10.59
CA LYS A 178 9.81 -10.28 11.78
C LYS A 178 11.27 -10.72 11.62
N SER A 179 11.65 -11.18 10.43
CA SER A 179 13.03 -11.61 10.15
C SER A 179 14.06 -10.48 10.27
N THR A 180 13.65 -9.23 9.99
CA THR A 180 14.52 -8.06 10.12
C THR A 180 14.91 -7.74 11.57
N LYS A 181 14.07 -8.14 12.52
CA LYS A 181 14.15 -7.76 13.95
C LYS A 181 14.11 -6.24 14.19
N THR A 182 13.51 -5.48 13.27
CA THR A 182 13.25 -4.05 13.43
C THR A 182 11.82 -3.84 13.89
N GLU A 183 11.64 -3.30 15.09
CA GLU A 183 10.32 -3.14 15.73
C GLU A 183 9.35 -2.30 14.90
N LEU A 184 9.82 -1.22 14.28
CA LEU A 184 9.02 -0.37 13.39
C LEU A 184 8.35 -1.18 12.28
N PHE A 185 9.07 -2.12 11.65
CA PHE A 185 8.56 -2.88 10.50
C PHE A 185 7.48 -3.86 10.94
N VAL A 186 7.69 -4.53 12.08
CA VAL A 186 6.69 -5.43 12.66
C VAL A 186 5.44 -4.65 13.04
N ASN A 187 5.59 -3.55 13.79
CA ASN A 187 4.49 -2.69 14.19
C ASN A 187 3.70 -2.17 12.98
N TYR A 188 4.39 -1.67 11.95
CA TYR A 188 3.76 -1.18 10.72
C TYR A 188 2.89 -2.25 10.06
N VAL A 189 3.40 -3.47 9.93
CA VAL A 189 2.67 -4.58 9.29
C VAL A 189 1.49 -5.04 10.14
N GLN A 190 1.66 -5.21 11.45
CA GLN A 190 0.58 -5.66 12.33
C GLN A 190 -0.55 -4.62 12.40
N ASP A 191 -0.21 -3.34 12.54
CA ASP A 191 -1.19 -2.26 12.58
C ASP A 191 -1.92 -2.15 11.23
N MET A 192 -1.21 -2.32 10.11
CA MET A 192 -1.82 -2.38 8.77
C MET A 192 -2.79 -3.56 8.61
N ILE A 193 -2.45 -4.73 9.16
CA ILE A 193 -3.33 -5.91 9.18
C ILE A 193 -4.60 -5.61 9.96
N ASP A 194 -4.49 -5.01 11.15
CA ASP A 194 -5.64 -4.69 12.01
C ASP A 194 -6.64 -3.77 11.29
N PHE A 195 -6.17 -2.68 10.68
CA PHE A 195 -7.03 -1.79 9.88
C PHE A 195 -7.65 -2.52 8.67
N THR A 196 -6.87 -3.37 7.99
CA THR A 196 -7.34 -4.13 6.83
C THR A 196 -8.44 -5.11 7.23
N ASN A 197 -8.29 -5.79 8.37
CA ASN A 197 -9.27 -6.71 8.92
C ASN A 197 -10.59 -6.01 9.25
N VAL A 198 -10.56 -4.87 9.94
CA VAL A 198 -11.79 -4.12 10.24
C VAL A 198 -12.46 -3.60 8.97
N ALA A 199 -11.71 -3.07 8.01
CA ALA A 199 -12.26 -2.61 6.73
C ALA A 199 -12.87 -3.77 5.91
N SER A 200 -12.21 -4.93 5.88
CA SER A 200 -12.72 -6.14 5.22
C SER A 200 -14.00 -6.63 5.86
N LEU A 201 -14.07 -6.67 7.19
CA LEU A 201 -15.28 -7.04 7.95
C LEU A 201 -16.49 -6.18 7.54
N ILE A 202 -16.31 -4.84 7.52
CA ILE A 202 -17.37 -3.89 7.12
C ILE A 202 -17.78 -4.12 5.66
N ARG A 203 -16.81 -4.31 4.76
CA ARG A 203 -17.06 -4.56 3.33
C ARG A 203 -17.87 -5.83 3.12
N LEU A 204 -17.51 -6.92 3.78
CA LEU A 204 -18.21 -8.20 3.68
C LEU A 204 -19.64 -8.13 4.22
N LYS A 205 -19.84 -7.43 5.33
CA LYS A 205 -21.19 -7.16 5.87
C LYS A 205 -22.05 -6.39 4.86
N LYS A 206 -21.49 -5.34 4.24
CA LYS A 206 -22.19 -4.56 3.20
C LYS A 206 -22.51 -5.39 1.94
N GLN A 207 -21.70 -6.40 1.64
CA GLN A 207 -21.91 -7.34 0.54
C GLN A 207 -22.84 -8.52 0.89
N ASN A 208 -23.41 -8.56 2.09
CA ASN A 208 -24.24 -9.66 2.61
C ASN A 208 -23.54 -11.03 2.51
N LYS A 209 -22.23 -11.07 2.69
CA LYS A 209 -21.48 -12.34 2.83
C LYS A 209 -21.77 -12.95 4.21
N ASP A 210 -21.50 -14.25 4.36
CA ASP A 210 -21.68 -14.94 5.65
C ASP A 210 -20.39 -14.97 6.47
N ILE A 211 -20.50 -15.49 7.69
CA ILE A 211 -19.37 -15.60 8.61
C ILE A 211 -18.33 -16.62 8.14
N GLU A 212 -18.72 -17.66 7.38
CA GLU A 212 -17.77 -18.64 6.86
C GLU A 212 -16.87 -18.01 5.80
N PHE A 213 -17.44 -17.24 4.87
CA PHE A 213 -16.66 -16.44 3.92
C PHE A 213 -15.78 -15.41 4.63
N CYS A 214 -16.26 -14.83 5.74
CA CYS A 214 -15.46 -13.91 6.55
C CYS A 214 -14.21 -14.58 7.14
N LYS A 215 -14.32 -15.83 7.63
CA LYS A 215 -13.17 -16.57 8.18
C LYS A 215 -12.04 -16.77 7.17
N ASP A 216 -12.39 -16.95 5.90
CA ASP A 216 -11.43 -17.08 4.78
C ASP A 216 -10.72 -15.76 4.45
N VAL A 217 -11.35 -14.61 4.72
CA VAL A 217 -10.83 -13.27 4.36
C VAL A 217 -10.04 -12.61 5.50
N ILE A 218 -10.43 -12.85 6.76
CA ILE A 218 -9.75 -12.21 7.90
C ILE A 218 -8.33 -12.77 8.08
N LEU A 219 -7.39 -11.84 8.08
CA LEU A 219 -5.95 -12.07 8.10
C LEU A 219 -5.45 -12.36 9.52
N GLU A 220 -4.43 -13.19 9.61
CA GLU A 220 -3.70 -13.50 10.84
C GLU A 220 -2.57 -12.48 11.11
N ASN A 221 -1.97 -12.56 12.30
CA ASN A 221 -0.77 -11.80 12.73
C ASN A 221 -0.95 -10.29 12.97
N GLY A 222 -2.18 -9.78 13.00
CA GLY A 222 -2.48 -8.45 13.56
C GLY A 222 -2.25 -8.38 15.08
N ASN A 223 -2.40 -7.21 15.68
CA ASN A 223 -2.42 -7.09 17.15
C ASN A 223 -3.78 -7.47 17.72
N ILE A 224 -4.86 -7.27 16.96
CA ILE A 224 -6.20 -7.71 17.31
C ILE A 224 -6.31 -9.18 16.89
N LYS A 225 -6.74 -10.05 17.80
CA LYS A 225 -6.86 -11.47 17.51
C LYS A 225 -7.93 -11.69 16.43
N LYS A 226 -7.69 -12.66 15.54
CA LYS A 226 -8.66 -13.05 14.50
C LYS A 226 -10.05 -13.33 15.07
N ASP A 227 -10.11 -14.05 16.19
CA ASP A 227 -11.39 -14.36 16.86
C ASP A 227 -12.14 -13.10 17.33
N ASP A 228 -11.42 -12.06 17.80
CA ASP A 228 -12.02 -10.80 18.23
C ASP A 228 -12.56 -10.00 17.03
N ILE A 229 -11.88 -10.05 15.88
CA ILE A 229 -12.37 -9.48 14.61
C ILE A 229 -13.63 -10.24 14.16
N LEU A 230 -13.60 -11.58 14.14
CA LEU A 230 -14.74 -12.40 13.70
C LEU A 230 -15.95 -12.24 14.62
N ALA A 231 -15.74 -12.10 15.93
CA ALA A 231 -16.81 -11.82 16.88
C ALA A 231 -17.53 -10.50 16.58
N ALA A 232 -16.84 -9.54 15.94
CA ALA A 232 -17.42 -8.26 15.56
C ALA A 232 -18.28 -8.31 14.28
N PHE A 233 -18.40 -9.46 13.61
CA PHE A 233 -19.09 -9.54 12.31
C PHE A 233 -20.54 -9.02 12.34
N ASN A 234 -21.27 -9.32 13.42
CA ASN A 234 -22.65 -8.89 13.57
C ASN A 234 -22.80 -7.54 14.29
N ASP A 235 -21.71 -6.99 14.84
CA ASP A 235 -21.69 -5.75 15.62
C ASP A 235 -22.18 -4.56 14.79
N SER A 236 -22.87 -3.62 15.45
CA SER A 236 -23.05 -2.29 14.86
C SER A 236 -21.71 -1.54 14.82
N ILE A 237 -21.64 -0.42 14.11
CA ILE A 237 -20.41 0.40 14.09
C ILE A 237 -20.07 0.90 15.51
N ASP A 238 -21.07 1.26 16.31
CA ASP A 238 -20.88 1.68 17.70
C ASP A 238 -20.32 0.55 18.57
N ASP A 239 -20.83 -0.67 18.39
CA ASP A 239 -20.33 -1.86 19.10
C ASP A 239 -18.89 -2.20 18.69
N MET A 240 -18.54 -2.04 17.41
CA MET A 240 -17.15 -2.21 16.93
C MET A 240 -16.21 -1.20 17.58
N MET A 241 -16.63 0.07 17.70
CA MET A 241 -15.85 1.11 18.34
C MET A 241 -15.60 0.80 19.82
N ASP A 242 -16.61 0.33 20.56
CA ASP A 242 -16.45 -0.07 21.95
C ASP A 242 -15.54 -1.30 22.10
N ARG A 243 -15.71 -2.31 21.22
CA ARG A 243 -14.90 -3.53 21.23
C ARG A 243 -13.41 -3.25 21.02
N PHE A 244 -13.08 -2.32 20.11
CA PHE A 244 -11.69 -2.05 19.72
C PHE A 244 -11.09 -0.82 20.40
N LYS A 245 -11.74 -0.23 21.41
CA LYS A 245 -11.29 0.99 22.09
C LYS A 245 -9.91 0.88 22.75
N ASP A 246 -9.56 -0.31 23.23
CA ASP A 246 -8.29 -0.58 23.90
C ASP A 246 -7.20 -1.10 22.93
N SER A 247 -7.52 -1.22 21.63
CA SER A 247 -6.54 -1.61 20.62
C SER A 247 -5.53 -0.48 20.39
N LYS A 248 -4.32 -0.85 19.95
CA LYS A 248 -3.24 0.09 19.66
C LYS A 248 -3.61 1.13 18.57
N ILE A 249 -4.50 0.77 17.65
CA ILE A 249 -4.95 1.62 16.54
C ILE A 249 -6.22 2.43 16.88
N SER A 250 -6.77 2.30 18.09
CA SER A 250 -8.12 2.76 18.44
C SER A 250 -8.39 4.22 18.11
N ASN A 251 -7.48 5.13 18.47
CA ASN A 251 -7.63 6.56 18.25
C ASN A 251 -7.91 6.94 16.79
N SER A 252 -7.26 6.25 15.85
CA SER A 252 -7.44 6.48 14.41
C SER A 252 -8.58 5.65 13.85
N LEU A 253 -8.73 4.40 14.32
CA LEU A 253 -9.82 3.51 13.93
C LEU A 253 -11.19 4.09 14.25
N ILE A 254 -11.40 4.58 15.48
CA ILE A 254 -12.66 5.18 15.95
C ILE A 254 -13.07 6.35 15.06
N LYS A 255 -12.14 7.28 14.76
CA LYS A 255 -12.41 8.41 13.86
C LYS A 255 -12.83 7.94 12.45
N GLY A 256 -12.20 6.88 11.95
CA GLY A 256 -12.55 6.29 10.67
C GLY A 256 -13.91 5.60 10.68
N LEU A 257 -14.27 4.93 11.77
CA LEU A 257 -15.57 4.30 11.96
C LEU A 257 -16.70 5.34 12.11
N ASP A 258 -16.47 6.41 12.87
CA ASP A 258 -17.39 7.56 12.96
C ASP A 258 -17.66 8.14 11.57
N SER A 259 -16.60 8.40 10.80
CA SER A 259 -16.77 8.91 9.44
C SER A 259 -17.49 7.94 8.50
N TYR A 260 -17.26 6.63 8.66
CA TYR A 260 -18.01 5.62 7.92
C TYR A 260 -19.50 5.63 8.29
N LYS A 261 -19.85 5.84 9.56
CA LYS A 261 -21.25 5.95 10.02
C LYS A 261 -21.99 7.08 9.31
N GLU A 262 -21.33 8.21 9.10
CA GLU A 262 -21.91 9.38 8.42
C GLU A 262 -21.97 9.22 6.90
N THR A 263 -20.94 8.63 6.29
CA THR A 263 -20.76 8.66 4.82
C THR A 263 -21.05 7.34 4.11
N SER A 264 -21.11 6.23 4.85
CA SER A 264 -21.15 4.85 4.31
C SER A 264 -19.99 4.52 3.34
N SER A 265 -18.89 5.27 3.43
CA SER A 265 -17.69 5.14 2.60
C SER A 265 -16.47 4.79 3.44
N LEU A 266 -15.73 3.76 3.04
CA LEU A 266 -14.47 3.37 3.69
C LEU A 266 -13.30 4.29 3.31
N SER A 267 -13.48 5.21 2.36
CA SER A 267 -12.40 6.07 1.87
C SER A 267 -11.75 6.91 2.98
N ILE A 268 -12.54 7.38 3.95
CA ILE A 268 -12.02 8.18 5.07
C ILE A 268 -11.37 7.28 6.13
N LEU A 269 -11.90 6.07 6.37
CA LEU A 269 -11.21 5.07 7.19
C LEU A 269 -9.83 4.71 6.61
N GLU A 270 -9.74 4.54 5.28
CA GLU A 270 -8.47 4.29 4.59
C GLU A 270 -7.49 5.46 4.74
N LYS A 271 -7.99 6.71 4.72
CA LYS A 271 -7.17 7.89 5.00
C LYS A 271 -6.63 7.83 6.43
N TYR A 272 -7.47 7.61 7.44
CA TYR A 272 -7.05 7.53 8.84
C TYR A 272 -6.03 6.39 9.09
N LYS A 273 -6.17 5.26 8.38
CA LYS A 273 -5.15 4.21 8.35
C LYS A 273 -3.82 4.74 7.80
N ASP A 274 -3.84 5.37 6.62
CA ASP A 274 -2.63 5.88 5.99
C ASP A 274 -1.94 6.93 6.88
N ASP A 275 -2.71 7.84 7.49
CA ASP A 275 -2.21 8.90 8.39
C ASP A 275 -1.60 8.29 9.67
N TYR A 276 -2.24 7.27 10.26
CA TYR A 276 -1.69 6.53 11.41
C TYR A 276 -0.35 5.86 11.05
N LEU A 277 -0.30 5.18 9.90
CA LEU A 277 0.92 4.51 9.45
C LEU A 277 2.02 5.52 9.12
N MET A 278 1.67 6.71 8.63
CA MET A 278 2.62 7.82 8.46
C MET A 278 3.18 8.30 9.81
N ASP A 279 2.31 8.53 10.78
CA ASP A 279 2.68 8.95 12.14
C ASP A 279 3.64 7.97 12.81
N LEU A 280 3.41 6.67 12.65
CA LEU A 280 4.30 5.63 13.14
C LEU A 280 5.72 5.76 12.58
N ASN A 281 5.87 6.24 11.35
CA ASN A 281 7.16 6.43 10.68
C ASN A 281 7.83 7.78 10.99
N LYS A 282 7.11 8.79 11.53
CA LYS A 282 7.66 10.13 11.81
C LYS A 282 8.84 10.09 12.80
N ALA A 283 8.84 9.14 13.74
CA ALA A 283 9.93 8.97 14.71
C ALA A 283 11.29 8.60 14.06
N SER A 284 11.28 8.04 12.85
CA SER A 284 12.50 7.65 12.14
C SER A 284 13.42 8.83 11.80
N LYS A 285 12.90 10.06 11.76
CA LYS A 285 13.71 11.29 11.55
C LYS A 285 14.85 11.42 12.57
N TYR A 286 14.63 10.91 13.78
CA TYR A 286 15.59 10.99 14.88
C TYR A 286 16.59 9.81 14.91
N ILE A 287 16.40 8.82 14.05
CA ILE A 287 17.30 7.66 13.95
C ILE A 287 18.47 8.01 13.02
N ASN A 288 19.69 7.85 13.53
CA ASN A 288 20.93 8.08 12.77
C ASN A 288 21.63 6.77 12.33
N ILE A 289 21.28 5.64 12.96
CA ILE A 289 21.89 4.34 12.69
C ILE A 289 20.78 3.29 12.68
N GLY A 290 20.44 2.81 11.48
CA GLY A 290 19.46 1.75 11.29
C GLY A 290 18.69 1.87 9.97
N PRO A 291 17.87 0.87 9.64
CA PRO A 291 17.12 0.82 8.38
C PRO A 291 15.84 1.69 8.38
N GLU A 292 15.42 2.20 9.53
CA GLU A 292 14.14 2.89 9.70
C GLU A 292 13.97 4.15 8.82
N PRO A 293 14.98 5.05 8.68
CA PRO A 293 14.86 6.22 7.81
C PRO A 293 14.63 5.84 6.34
N ILE A 294 15.31 4.81 5.85
CA ILE A 294 15.18 4.29 4.49
C ILE A 294 13.74 3.80 4.24
N PHE A 295 13.23 2.95 5.14
CA PHE A 295 11.85 2.46 5.07
C PHE A 295 10.83 3.61 5.13
N SER A 296 11.00 4.53 6.07
CA SER A 296 10.09 5.67 6.29
C SER A 296 10.05 6.61 5.11
N TYR A 297 11.19 6.81 4.43
CA TYR A 297 11.25 7.61 3.21
C TYR A 297 10.44 6.98 2.07
N ILE A 298 10.52 5.66 1.89
CA ILE A 298 9.69 4.96 0.87
C ILE A 298 8.21 5.12 1.23
N VAL A 299 7.82 4.91 2.49
CA VAL A 299 6.44 5.15 2.96
C VAL A 299 6.00 6.60 2.67
N ALA A 300 6.85 7.59 2.94
CA ALA A 300 6.61 8.99 2.64
C ALA A 300 6.35 9.22 1.15
N LYS A 301 7.20 8.69 0.27
CA LYS A 301 7.07 8.83 -1.18
C LYS A 301 5.84 8.13 -1.74
N GLU A 302 5.49 6.95 -1.23
CA GLU A 302 4.26 6.27 -1.64
C GLU A 302 3.00 7.05 -1.24
N THR A 303 2.98 7.62 -0.03
CA THR A 303 1.89 8.49 0.42
C THR A 303 1.82 9.77 -0.40
N GLU A 304 2.95 10.36 -0.76
CA GLU A 304 3.02 11.53 -1.63
C GLU A 304 2.44 11.21 -3.02
N ILE A 305 2.84 10.10 -3.64
CA ILE A 305 2.30 9.63 -4.92
C ILE A 305 0.78 9.36 -4.81
N LYS A 306 0.32 8.74 -3.72
CA LYS A 306 -1.10 8.50 -3.46
C LYS A 306 -1.87 9.82 -3.33
N THR A 307 -1.33 10.80 -2.62
CA THR A 307 -1.90 12.14 -2.47
C THR A 307 -1.96 12.88 -3.80
N LEU A 308 -0.88 12.86 -4.59
CA LEU A 308 -0.86 13.44 -5.93
C LEU A 308 -1.92 12.81 -6.83
N ARG A 309 -2.06 11.48 -6.81
CA ARG A 309 -3.12 10.77 -7.55
C ARG A 309 -4.51 11.30 -7.20
N ILE A 310 -4.83 11.47 -5.91
CA ILE A 310 -6.12 12.04 -5.50
C ILE A 310 -6.33 13.42 -6.10
N ILE A 311 -5.33 14.30 -5.97
CA ILE A 311 -5.42 15.69 -6.44
C ILE A 311 -5.64 15.70 -7.95
N LEU A 312 -4.83 14.97 -8.71
CA LEU A 312 -4.87 14.93 -10.16
C LEU A 312 -6.18 14.34 -10.69
N VAL A 313 -6.64 13.21 -10.12
CA VAL A 313 -7.95 12.62 -10.43
C VAL A 313 -9.07 13.62 -10.11
N ALA A 314 -9.03 14.26 -8.96
CA ALA A 314 -10.05 15.21 -8.54
C ALA A 314 -10.08 16.45 -9.44
N LYS A 315 -8.92 16.96 -9.86
CA LYS A 315 -8.81 18.08 -10.80
C LYS A 315 -9.31 17.72 -12.19
N LEU A 316 -9.00 16.52 -12.69
CA LEU A 316 -9.57 16.00 -13.94
C LEU A 316 -11.10 15.91 -13.90
N ASN A 317 -11.66 15.63 -12.72
CA ASN A 317 -13.10 15.54 -12.51
C ASN A 317 -13.72 16.87 -12.01
N ASN A 318 -12.97 17.97 -12.03
CA ASN A 318 -13.43 19.31 -11.61
C ASN A 318 -14.02 19.36 -10.19
N LEU A 319 -13.48 18.57 -9.25
CA LEU A 319 -13.91 18.61 -7.86
C LEU A 319 -13.40 19.89 -7.17
N SER A 320 -14.19 20.40 -6.23
CA SER A 320 -13.81 21.60 -5.47
C SER A 320 -12.61 21.33 -4.55
N PRO A 321 -11.79 22.36 -4.26
CA PRO A 321 -10.65 22.23 -3.35
C PRO A 321 -11.00 21.62 -1.98
N ASP A 322 -12.16 21.96 -1.41
CA ASP A 322 -12.59 21.45 -0.11
C ASP A 322 -12.83 19.94 -0.11
N VAL A 323 -13.45 19.40 -1.17
CA VAL A 323 -13.64 17.95 -1.35
C VAL A 323 -12.29 17.23 -1.50
N ILE A 324 -11.30 17.90 -2.10
CA ILE A 324 -9.95 17.34 -2.25
C ILE A 324 -9.26 17.29 -0.89
N ARG A 325 -9.31 18.38 -0.10
CA ARG A 325 -8.69 18.47 1.23
C ARG A 325 -9.16 17.37 2.17
N GLU A 326 -10.44 17.04 2.15
CA GLU A 326 -11.01 15.99 2.98
C GLU A 326 -10.36 14.62 2.72
N ARG A 327 -9.90 14.37 1.48
CA ARG A 327 -9.39 13.07 1.02
C ARG A 327 -7.88 12.95 1.01
N VAL A 328 -7.15 14.07 0.97
CA VAL A 328 -5.68 14.09 0.98
C VAL A 328 -5.15 13.57 2.32
N ARG A 329 -4.07 12.78 2.25
CA ARG A 329 -3.39 12.17 3.41
C ARG A 329 -2.43 13.14 4.07
N GLU A 330 -2.14 12.92 5.35
CA GLU A 330 -1.02 13.57 6.03
C GLU A 330 0.32 13.18 5.38
N LEU A 331 1.14 14.20 5.14
CA LEU A 331 2.49 14.01 4.62
C LEU A 331 3.50 13.79 5.74
N TYR A 332 4.68 13.31 5.34
CA TYR A 332 5.79 13.06 6.27
C TYR A 332 6.39 14.34 6.85
N VAL A 333 6.44 15.44 6.08
CA VAL A 333 7.17 16.68 6.40
C VAL A 333 6.23 17.83 6.72
#